data_AF-A0A3Q2TWC1-F1
#
_entry.id   AF-A0A3Q2TWC1-F1
#
_cell.length_a   1.000
_cell.length_b   1.000
_cell.length_c   1.000
_cell.angle_alpha   90.00
_cell.angle_beta   90.00
_cell.angle_gamma   90.00
#
_symmetry.space_group_name_H-M   'P 1'
#
loop_
_entity.id
_entity.type
_entity.pdbx_description
1 polymer ?
#
loop_
_entity_poly.entity_id
_entity_poly.type
_entity_poly.pdbx_seq_one_letter_code
_entity_poly.pdbx_strand_id
1 'polypeptide(L)'
;INSKLPLDVLGKVWDLSDIDKDGHLDKDEFAVAMHLVYRALEKEPIPALLPSALIPPSKRKKSLCSMIGPAPGLPASPPPLKDSLHSTPSHGSMTSLNSTGSLSPKHTLKSGQVMNSPTLIYVFQKKKSLADTRQIGKLNREQFALAMHLIHQKVSKGIDPPQALTCDMIPPSERGTPIPDSSSSVGSGEFTGIKELDDISQEIAQLQREKYSLEQDIREMEEAIRHKSAEVQEMQNDMDRETTSLQELEAHKQDAQDRLDEMEQQKHKLEDMLNEVHLKCQEESQLISTLQSQIHSQESDLQNQEEELSRAKADLDRLHQEERQLEQSLAAGKIQLETIISSLKSTQEEINQVRVGLCLYF
;
A
#
# COMPACT_ATOMS: atom_id res chain seq x y z
N ILE A 1 27.53 17.20 -21.13
CA ILE A 1 26.89 18.49 -21.46
C ILE A 1 25.38 18.26 -21.43
N ASN A 2 24.66 18.83 -20.45
CA ASN A 2 23.24 19.27 -20.59
C ASN A 2 22.49 19.63 -19.29
N SER A 3 23.14 19.77 -18.13
CA SER A 3 22.55 20.52 -17.02
C SER A 3 22.84 22.00 -17.26
N LYS A 4 21.86 22.78 -17.74
CA LYS A 4 21.97 24.22 -18.04
C LYS A 4 22.16 25.11 -16.79
N LEU A 5 22.96 24.66 -15.82
CA LEU A 5 23.20 25.35 -14.56
C LEU A 5 24.69 25.77 -14.46
N PRO A 6 25.00 26.96 -13.92
CA PRO A 6 26.38 27.39 -13.68
C PRO A 6 27.13 26.38 -12.79
N LEU A 7 28.42 26.16 -13.05
CA LEU A 7 29.25 25.27 -12.21
C LEU A 7 29.24 25.69 -10.73
N ASP A 8 29.15 27.00 -10.47
CA ASP A 8 29.03 27.56 -9.11
C ASP A 8 27.75 27.14 -8.38
N VAL A 9 26.67 26.87 -9.14
CA VAL A 9 25.41 26.36 -8.59
C VAL A 9 25.54 24.88 -8.27
N LEU A 10 26.19 24.13 -9.15
CA LEU A 10 26.39 22.69 -8.97
C LEU A 10 27.31 22.40 -7.76
N GLY A 11 28.33 23.23 -7.55
CA GLY A 11 29.18 23.17 -6.36
C GLY A 11 28.42 23.44 -5.06
N LYS A 12 27.52 24.44 -5.06
CA LYS A 12 26.66 24.69 -3.89
C LYS A 12 25.67 23.56 -3.62
N VAL A 13 25.10 22.95 -4.66
CA VAL A 13 24.20 21.79 -4.49
C VAL A 13 24.96 20.61 -3.90
N TRP A 14 26.20 20.39 -4.35
CA TRP A 14 27.08 19.37 -3.80
C TRP A 14 27.35 19.61 -2.31
N ASP A 15 27.84 20.80 -1.94
CA ASP A 15 28.14 21.14 -0.54
C ASP A 15 26.93 21.07 0.40
N LEU A 16 25.74 21.30 -0.14
CA LEU A 16 24.49 21.19 0.63
C LEU A 16 24.03 19.74 0.77
N SER A 17 24.25 18.93 -0.25
CA SER A 17 23.74 17.55 -0.30
C SER A 17 24.67 16.56 0.40
N ASP A 18 25.96 16.87 0.49
CA ASP A 18 26.96 16.15 1.28
C ASP A 18 26.83 16.53 2.77
N ILE A 19 25.86 15.91 3.45
CA ILE A 19 25.45 16.28 4.82
C ILE A 19 26.52 15.89 5.84
N ASP A 20 27.27 14.81 5.58
CA ASP A 20 28.33 14.30 6.44
C ASP A 20 29.75 14.69 6.02
N LYS A 21 29.91 15.39 4.88
CA LYS A 21 31.18 15.95 4.36
C LYS A 21 32.23 14.87 4.12
N ASP A 22 31.80 13.68 3.72
CA ASP A 22 32.69 12.57 3.44
C ASP A 22 33.18 12.56 1.97
N GLY A 23 32.68 13.49 1.16
CA GLY A 23 33.00 13.65 -0.26
C GLY A 23 32.35 12.60 -1.17
N HIS A 24 31.42 11.77 -0.65
CA HIS A 24 30.74 10.70 -1.36
C HIS A 24 29.23 10.72 -1.07
N LEU A 25 28.43 11.18 -2.03
CA LEU A 25 26.97 11.20 -1.89
C LEU A 25 26.39 9.78 -1.78
N ASP A 26 25.75 9.48 -0.65
CA ASP A 26 24.95 8.26 -0.49
C ASP A 26 23.62 8.35 -1.26
N LYS A 27 22.80 7.28 -1.24
CA LYS A 27 21.53 7.25 -1.99
C LYS A 27 20.54 8.32 -1.54
N ASP A 28 20.55 8.66 -0.25
CA ASP A 28 19.64 9.64 0.33
C ASP A 28 20.12 11.06 -0.01
N GLU A 29 21.42 11.29 0.01
CA GLU A 29 22.07 12.56 -0.36
C GLU A 29 22.03 12.84 -1.86
N PHE A 30 22.15 11.79 -2.69
CA PHE A 30 21.93 11.91 -4.13
C PHE A 30 20.49 12.32 -4.46
N ALA A 31 19.51 11.84 -3.71
CA ALA A 31 18.11 12.24 -3.88
C ALA A 31 17.92 13.73 -3.50
N VAL A 32 18.58 14.21 -2.44
CA VAL A 32 18.60 15.62 -2.06
C VAL A 32 19.28 16.47 -3.14
N ALA A 33 20.44 16.04 -3.65
CA ALA A 33 21.14 16.71 -4.73
C ALA A 33 20.28 16.82 -5.98
N MET A 34 19.63 15.74 -6.38
CA MET A 34 18.76 15.71 -7.55
C MET A 34 17.57 16.66 -7.38
N HIS A 35 16.94 16.65 -6.20
CA HIS A 35 15.85 17.56 -5.88
C HIS A 35 16.28 19.03 -5.95
N LEU A 36 17.46 19.38 -5.43
CA LEU A 36 18.01 20.73 -5.50
C LEU A 36 18.37 21.14 -6.94
N VAL A 37 18.87 20.22 -7.77
CA VAL A 37 19.12 20.45 -9.21
C VAL A 37 17.82 20.76 -9.95
N TYR A 38 16.75 19.99 -9.69
CA TYR A 38 15.45 20.24 -10.32
C TYR A 38 14.87 21.61 -9.94
N ARG A 39 14.96 22.00 -8.66
CA ARG A 39 14.51 23.32 -8.21
C ARG A 39 15.31 24.47 -8.80
N ALA A 40 16.63 24.28 -8.97
CA ALA A 40 17.49 25.25 -9.64
C ALA A 40 17.16 25.42 -11.13
N LEU A 41 16.73 24.34 -11.80
CA LEU A 41 16.27 24.38 -13.20
C LEU A 41 14.92 25.08 -13.37
N GLU A 42 14.06 25.06 -12.35
CA GLU A 42 12.76 25.75 -12.31
C GLU A 42 12.87 27.26 -11.99
N LYS A 43 14.08 27.82 -11.94
CA LYS A 43 14.40 29.24 -11.65
C LYS A 43 14.06 29.70 -10.22
N GLU A 44 13.87 28.78 -9.28
CA GLU A 44 13.82 29.15 -7.87
C GLU A 44 15.24 29.37 -7.29
N PRO A 45 15.45 30.41 -6.46
CA PRO A 45 16.72 30.62 -5.81
C PRO A 45 16.98 29.49 -4.80
N ILE A 46 18.12 28.81 -4.96
CA ILE A 46 18.55 27.73 -4.07
C ILE A 46 18.68 28.30 -2.65
N PRO A 47 17.99 27.73 -1.66
CA PRO A 47 18.06 28.20 -0.28
C PRO A 47 19.49 28.03 0.26
N ALA A 48 20.01 29.06 0.95
CA ALA A 48 21.38 29.08 1.47
C ALA A 48 21.64 28.05 2.60
N LEU A 49 20.58 27.50 3.19
CA LEU A 49 20.61 26.35 4.07
C LEU A 49 19.44 25.42 3.71
N LEU A 50 19.71 24.12 3.69
CA LEU A 50 18.68 23.10 3.54
C LEU A 50 17.65 23.23 4.69
N PRO A 51 16.37 23.49 4.39
CA PRO A 51 15.32 23.42 5.39
C PRO A 51 15.26 22.00 5.98
N SER A 52 15.06 21.87 7.29
CA SER A 52 15.04 20.59 8.02
C SER A 52 14.02 19.57 7.49
N ALA A 53 13.12 19.99 6.61
CA ALA A 53 12.13 19.17 5.89
C ALA A 53 12.72 18.36 4.72
N LEU A 54 13.89 18.74 4.20
CA LEU A 54 14.58 18.04 3.11
C LEU A 54 15.68 17.10 3.61
N ILE A 55 15.86 16.99 4.93
CA ILE A 55 16.84 16.08 5.54
C ILE A 55 16.18 14.70 5.64
N PRO A 56 16.72 13.69 4.93
CA PRO A 56 16.21 12.33 5.00
C PRO A 56 16.16 11.83 6.45
N PRO A 57 15.10 11.10 6.86
CA PRO A 57 14.96 10.56 8.22
C PRO A 57 16.20 9.82 8.72
N SER A 58 16.94 9.18 7.80
CA SER A 58 18.16 8.41 8.04
C SER A 58 19.28 9.20 8.73
N LYS A 59 19.37 10.53 8.53
CA LYS A 59 20.45 11.38 9.12
C LYS A 59 19.95 12.36 10.20
N ARG A 60 18.67 12.28 10.61
CA ARG A 60 18.13 13.03 11.75
C ARG A 60 18.56 12.42 13.09
N LYS A 61 19.85 12.41 13.42
CA LYS A 61 20.34 12.18 14.81
C LYS A 61 21.79 12.60 14.99
N LYS A 62 22.00 13.88 15.30
CA LYS A 62 22.95 14.46 16.28
C LYS A 62 22.99 15.99 16.10
N SER A 63 21.96 16.66 16.60
CA SER A 63 22.02 18.10 16.89
C SER A 63 20.98 18.43 17.96
N LEU A 64 21.27 18.00 19.19
CA LEU A 64 20.57 18.46 20.39
C LEU A 64 21.64 18.68 21.47
N CYS A 65 22.29 19.85 21.41
CA CYS A 65 22.71 20.66 22.55
C CYS A 65 23.68 21.75 22.08
N SER A 66 23.16 22.92 21.71
CA SER A 66 23.85 24.20 21.94
C SER A 66 22.87 25.35 21.69
N MET A 67 21.96 25.60 22.64
CA MET A 67 21.26 26.88 22.76
C MET A 67 21.01 27.16 24.25
N ILE A 68 21.94 27.89 24.88
CA ILE A 68 21.64 28.75 26.03
C ILE A 68 21.57 30.17 25.47
N GLY A 69 20.40 30.81 25.56
CA GLY A 69 20.23 32.21 25.17
C GLY A 69 18.75 32.64 25.26
N PRO A 70 18.40 33.65 26.08
CA PRO A 70 17.02 34.00 26.39
C PRO A 70 16.36 34.97 25.37
N ALA A 71 15.03 35.00 25.43
CA ALA A 71 13.98 35.83 24.80
C ALA A 71 14.30 37.35 24.61
N PRO A 72 13.48 38.23 23.96
CA PRO A 72 11.99 38.16 23.80
C PRO A 72 11.29 38.85 22.59
N GLY A 73 9.96 38.61 22.48
CA GLY A 73 8.95 39.45 21.77
C GLY A 73 8.52 38.93 20.39
N LEU A 74 7.26 38.89 19.94
CA LEU A 74 5.96 39.50 20.29
C LEU A 74 4.84 38.73 19.50
N PRO A 75 3.53 39.10 19.53
CA PRO A 75 2.39 38.16 19.56
C PRO A 75 1.71 37.82 18.22
N ALA A 76 0.78 36.86 18.35
CA ALA A 76 -0.07 36.21 17.36
C ALA A 76 -1.19 37.06 16.73
N SER A 77 -1.58 36.68 15.51
CA SER A 77 -2.94 36.77 14.92
C SER A 77 -2.97 35.99 13.57
N PRO A 78 -4.11 35.78 12.88
CA PRO A 78 -4.91 34.55 12.89
C PRO A 78 -5.05 33.86 11.49
N PRO A 79 -5.74 32.70 11.38
CA PRO A 79 -6.34 32.30 10.10
C PRO A 79 -7.81 31.78 10.18
N PRO A 80 -8.50 31.57 9.03
CA PRO A 80 -9.92 31.90 8.84
C PRO A 80 -10.90 30.76 8.42
N LEU A 81 -12.20 31.07 8.53
CA LEU A 81 -13.38 30.88 7.64
C LEU A 81 -13.50 29.62 6.73
N LYS A 82 -14.61 28.84 6.85
CA LYS A 82 -15.87 28.76 6.03
C LYS A 82 -15.80 27.67 4.93
N ASP A 83 -16.80 26.87 4.50
CA ASP A 83 -18.26 26.96 4.24
C ASP A 83 -18.87 25.53 4.37
N SER A 84 -20.06 25.27 4.95
CA SER A 84 -21.46 25.34 4.42
C SER A 84 -21.89 24.36 3.30
N LEU A 85 -22.69 23.34 3.72
CA LEU A 85 -23.99 22.87 3.18
C LEU A 85 -24.14 21.79 2.05
N HIS A 86 -24.97 20.77 2.39
CA HIS A 86 -26.06 20.12 1.60
C HIS A 86 -25.66 19.13 0.47
N SER A 87 -26.09 17.85 0.36
CA SER A 87 -27.44 17.37 -0.04
C SER A 87 -27.49 15.82 -0.18
N THR A 88 -28.60 15.20 0.25
CA THR A 88 -29.27 13.93 -0.22
C THR A 88 -28.60 12.55 -0.16
N PRO A 89 -29.39 11.48 0.13
CA PRO A 89 -29.59 10.46 -0.91
C PRO A 89 -31.04 9.96 -1.03
N SER A 90 -31.38 9.41 -2.21
CA SER A 90 -32.70 8.86 -2.56
C SER A 90 -32.59 7.51 -3.30
N HIS A 91 -33.53 6.60 -3.01
CA HIS A 91 -33.91 5.32 -3.65
C HIS A 91 -32.89 4.15 -3.55
N GLY A 92 -33.24 2.86 -3.33
CA GLY A 92 -34.49 2.13 -3.17
C GLY A 92 -34.37 0.67 -3.69
N SER A 93 -34.66 -0.33 -2.83
CA SER A 93 -35.18 -1.70 -3.13
C SER A 93 -34.29 -2.72 -3.88
N MET A 94 -34.40 -4.06 -3.80
CA MET A 94 -35.00 -5.12 -2.92
C MET A 94 -34.50 -6.50 -3.48
N THR A 95 -34.60 -7.58 -2.68
CA THR A 95 -35.03 -8.98 -3.02
C THR A 95 -34.11 -10.16 -2.62
N SER A 96 -34.43 -10.77 -1.47
CA SER A 96 -34.89 -12.16 -1.20
C SER A 96 -34.54 -13.40 -2.05
N LEU A 97 -34.00 -14.41 -1.34
CA LEU A 97 -34.38 -15.86 -1.24
C LEU A 97 -34.18 -16.82 -2.44
N ASN A 98 -33.38 -17.91 -2.30
CA ASN A 98 -33.81 -19.29 -1.96
C ASN A 98 -32.75 -20.40 -2.22
N SER A 99 -33.02 -21.56 -1.61
CA SER A 99 -32.15 -22.68 -1.18
C SER A 99 -31.97 -23.88 -2.16
N THR A 100 -31.20 -24.88 -1.66
CA THR A 100 -31.05 -26.33 -2.04
C THR A 100 -29.92 -26.64 -3.03
N GLY A 101 -29.02 -27.64 -2.88
CA GLY A 101 -28.72 -28.67 -1.89
C GLY A 101 -27.55 -29.56 -2.41
N SER A 102 -27.02 -30.46 -1.58
CA SER A 102 -26.24 -31.69 -1.92
C SER A 102 -24.74 -31.80 -1.49
N LEU A 103 -24.53 -32.66 -0.47
CA LEU A 103 -23.54 -33.75 -0.26
C LEU A 103 -22.00 -33.53 -0.16
N SER A 104 -21.52 -33.81 1.06
CA SER A 104 -20.15 -33.95 1.63
C SER A 104 -19.37 -35.21 1.14
N PRO A 105 -18.09 -35.54 1.53
CA PRO A 105 -17.41 -35.24 2.83
C PRO A 105 -15.85 -35.09 2.95
N LYS A 106 -15.44 -34.66 4.17
CA LYS A 106 -14.12 -34.62 4.90
C LYS A 106 -13.38 -33.25 4.83
N HIS A 107 -12.91 -32.59 5.90
CA HIS A 107 -12.56 -32.95 7.28
C HIS A 107 -12.42 -31.67 8.17
N THR A 108 -12.31 -31.87 9.50
CA THR A 108 -11.77 -30.99 10.58
C THR A 108 -12.54 -29.76 11.10
N LEU A 109 -13.21 -30.04 12.24
CA LEU A 109 -13.25 -29.34 13.54
C LEU A 109 -13.68 -27.86 13.64
N LYS A 110 -14.72 -27.70 14.46
CA LYS A 110 -15.68 -26.61 14.55
C LYS A 110 -15.73 -26.13 16.01
N SER A 111 -15.80 -24.82 16.19
CA SER A 111 -16.24 -24.16 17.42
C SER A 111 -17.77 -24.24 17.55
N GLY A 112 -18.26 -24.47 18.77
CA GLY A 112 -19.59 -24.02 19.20
C GLY A 112 -20.72 -25.06 19.28
N GLN A 113 -21.06 -25.41 20.53
CA GLN A 113 -22.38 -25.78 21.06
C GLN A 113 -22.94 -27.19 20.75
N VAL A 114 -23.10 -28.00 21.81
CA VAL A 114 -24.38 -28.45 22.40
C VAL A 114 -24.08 -29.54 23.45
N MET A 115 -24.87 -29.52 24.53
CA MET A 115 -25.00 -30.53 25.60
C MET A 115 -23.91 -30.61 26.69
N ASN A 116 -24.24 -30.00 27.82
CA ASN A 116 -24.59 -30.71 29.05
C ASN A 116 -23.68 -31.89 29.44
N SER A 117 -22.68 -31.60 30.27
CA SER A 117 -22.33 -32.51 31.35
C SER A 117 -22.79 -31.89 32.67
N PRO A 118 -23.66 -32.55 33.46
CA PRO A 118 -24.12 -32.08 34.77
C PRO A 118 -22.98 -31.89 35.79
N THR A 119 -21.76 -32.32 35.47
CA THR A 119 -20.62 -32.33 36.40
C THR A 119 -19.89 -30.99 36.47
N LEU A 120 -19.82 -30.19 35.40
CA LEU A 120 -18.98 -28.97 35.38
C LEU A 120 -19.67 -27.72 35.95
N ILE A 121 -20.98 -27.61 35.79
CA ILE A 121 -21.79 -26.55 36.41
C ILE A 121 -21.90 -26.80 37.93
N TYR A 122 -21.97 -28.07 38.35
CA TYR A 122 -22.03 -28.43 39.77
C TYR A 122 -20.72 -28.13 40.53
N VAL A 123 -19.56 -28.26 39.89
CA VAL A 123 -18.25 -27.96 40.54
C VAL A 123 -17.99 -26.45 40.63
N PHE A 124 -18.38 -25.67 39.63
CA PHE A 124 -18.28 -24.20 39.69
C PHE A 124 -19.30 -23.57 40.64
N GLN A 125 -20.52 -24.13 40.73
CA GLN A 125 -21.57 -23.63 41.61
C GLN A 125 -21.38 -24.05 43.08
N LYS A 126 -20.74 -25.20 43.35
CA LYS A 126 -20.49 -25.69 44.73
C LYS A 126 -19.26 -25.08 45.39
N LYS A 127 -18.33 -24.48 44.63
CA LYS A 127 -17.14 -23.82 45.21
C LYS A 127 -17.26 -22.29 45.31
N LYS A 128 -18.20 -21.67 44.58
CA LYS A 128 -18.51 -20.23 44.69
C LYS A 128 -19.42 -19.89 45.88
N SER A 129 -20.14 -20.86 46.45
CA SER A 129 -21.10 -20.66 47.56
C SER A 129 -20.58 -21.01 48.95
N LEU A 130 -19.30 -21.39 49.09
CA LEU A 130 -18.66 -21.61 50.41
C LEU A 130 -17.67 -20.52 50.80
N ALA A 131 -17.51 -19.48 49.96
CA ALA A 131 -16.59 -18.37 50.19
C ALA A 131 -17.29 -17.01 50.12
N ASP A 132 -18.58 -16.95 50.43
CA ASP A 132 -19.24 -15.68 50.73
C ASP A 132 -20.26 -15.92 51.82
N THR A 133 -19.89 -15.61 53.07
CA THR A 133 -20.87 -15.66 54.15
C THR A 133 -21.50 -14.31 54.42
N ARG A 134 -20.91 -13.15 54.06
CA ARG A 134 -21.47 -11.82 54.45
C ARG A 134 -21.04 -10.59 53.62
N GLN A 135 -20.51 -10.68 52.39
CA GLN A 135 -20.00 -9.50 51.65
C GLN A 135 -19.02 -8.62 52.47
N ILE A 136 -17.93 -9.19 53.00
CA ILE A 136 -16.86 -8.45 53.69
C ILE A 136 -15.52 -8.98 53.17
N GLY A 137 -14.72 -8.12 52.52
CA GLY A 137 -13.43 -8.48 51.94
C GLY A 137 -12.32 -8.80 52.96
N LYS A 138 -11.33 -9.58 52.46
CA LYS A 138 -9.99 -9.93 52.97
C LYS A 138 -9.82 -11.32 53.62
N LEU A 139 -9.07 -12.19 52.91
CA LEU A 139 -8.50 -13.46 53.39
C LEU A 139 -7.00 -13.26 53.66
N ASN A 140 -6.48 -13.72 54.80
CA ASN A 140 -5.11 -13.41 55.22
C ASN A 140 -4.08 -14.45 54.74
N ARG A 141 -2.82 -14.01 54.57
CA ARG A 141 -1.72 -14.70 53.85
C ARG A 141 -1.40 -16.12 54.35
N GLU A 142 -1.58 -16.41 55.63
CA GLU A 142 -1.29 -17.72 56.21
C GLU A 142 -2.37 -18.77 55.88
N GLN A 143 -3.63 -18.35 55.72
CA GLN A 143 -4.73 -19.24 55.35
C GLN A 143 -4.69 -19.62 53.86
N PHE A 144 -4.17 -18.73 53.02
CA PHE A 144 -3.93 -19.02 51.60
C PHE A 144 -2.71 -19.94 51.40
N ALA A 145 -1.65 -19.78 52.20
CA ALA A 145 -0.46 -20.64 52.17
C ALA A 145 -0.76 -22.08 52.60
N LEU A 146 -1.55 -22.27 53.66
CA LEU A 146 -1.94 -23.60 54.15
C LEU A 146 -2.86 -24.34 53.16
N ALA A 147 -3.78 -23.60 52.52
CA ALA A 147 -4.68 -24.14 51.50
C ALA A 147 -3.92 -24.58 50.23
N MET A 148 -2.92 -23.81 49.79
CA MET A 148 -2.10 -24.18 48.63
C MET A 148 -1.14 -25.36 48.92
N HIS A 149 -0.63 -25.49 50.15
CA HIS A 149 0.26 -26.58 50.55
C HIS A 149 -0.45 -27.96 50.59
N LEU A 150 -1.68 -27.99 51.12
CA LEU A 150 -2.50 -29.22 51.18
C LEU A 150 -3.01 -29.67 49.79
N ILE A 151 -3.23 -28.72 48.88
CA ILE A 151 -3.59 -29.00 47.47
C ILE A 151 -2.39 -29.59 46.72
N HIS A 152 -1.17 -29.09 46.96
CA HIS A 152 0.05 -29.65 46.35
C HIS A 152 0.31 -31.10 46.81
N GLN A 153 0.08 -31.39 48.09
CA GLN A 153 0.29 -32.72 48.68
C GLN A 153 -0.70 -33.78 48.18
N LYS A 154 -1.97 -33.40 47.92
CA LYS A 154 -3.01 -34.28 47.34
C LYS A 154 -2.71 -34.63 45.88
N VAL A 155 -2.17 -33.68 45.11
CA VAL A 155 -1.89 -33.85 43.67
C VAL A 155 -0.60 -34.65 43.41
N SER A 156 0.37 -34.63 44.32
CA SER A 156 1.67 -35.28 44.10
C SER A 156 1.83 -36.73 44.61
N LYS A 157 1.09 -37.18 45.64
CA LYS A 157 1.34 -38.51 46.25
C LYS A 157 0.12 -39.41 46.52
N GLY A 158 -1.09 -38.98 46.14
CA GLY A 158 -2.24 -39.89 45.96
C GLY A 158 -2.65 -40.78 47.15
N ILE A 159 -2.41 -40.37 48.40
CA ILE A 159 -2.84 -41.12 49.60
C ILE A 159 -4.02 -40.38 50.26
N ASP A 160 -5.12 -41.09 50.52
CA ASP A 160 -6.27 -40.57 51.27
C ASP A 160 -5.95 -40.44 52.77
N PRO A 161 -6.45 -39.38 53.44
CA PRO A 161 -6.10 -39.09 54.81
C PRO A 161 -6.73 -40.11 55.79
N PRO A 162 -6.00 -40.53 56.84
CA PRO A 162 -6.51 -41.48 57.82
C PRO A 162 -7.63 -40.86 58.67
N GLN A 163 -8.64 -41.68 58.90
CA GLN A 163 -9.80 -41.40 59.73
C GLN A 163 -9.44 -41.77 61.18
N ALA A 164 -8.86 -40.78 61.88
CA ALA A 164 -8.59 -40.68 63.32
C ALA A 164 -7.36 -41.41 63.93
N LEU A 165 -7.01 -40.86 65.12
CA LEU A 165 -5.94 -41.15 66.11
C LEU A 165 -4.72 -40.20 65.99
N THR A 166 -4.33 -39.39 67.00
CA THR A 166 -4.67 -39.33 68.43
C THR A 166 -4.49 -37.94 69.04
N CYS A 167 -5.14 -37.78 70.19
CA CYS A 167 -5.18 -36.68 71.16
C CYS A 167 -3.83 -36.40 71.88
N ASP A 168 -2.74 -36.09 71.17
CA ASP A 168 -1.47 -35.81 71.86
C ASP A 168 -0.44 -34.96 71.08
N MET A 169 -0.78 -33.71 70.77
CA MET A 169 0.23 -32.65 70.51
C MET A 169 -0.15 -31.35 71.23
N ILE A 170 -0.46 -31.47 72.52
CA ILE A 170 -0.41 -30.37 73.48
C ILE A 170 0.63 -30.73 74.55
N PRO A 171 1.75 -29.99 74.60
CA PRO A 171 2.44 -29.72 75.86
C PRO A 171 2.76 -28.22 76.02
N PRO A 172 2.97 -27.69 77.24
CA PRO A 172 2.32 -27.97 78.51
C PRO A 172 2.08 -26.62 79.25
N SER A 173 1.03 -25.86 78.92
CA SER A 173 0.79 -24.56 79.61
C SER A 173 -0.62 -24.33 80.15
N GLU A 174 -1.60 -25.17 79.89
CA GLU A 174 -2.99 -24.90 80.34
C GLU A 174 -3.71 -26.11 80.94
N ARG A 175 -2.98 -26.93 81.70
CA ARG A 175 -3.60 -27.93 82.59
C ARG A 175 -3.49 -27.45 84.03
N GLY A 176 -4.54 -26.79 84.50
CA GLY A 176 -4.65 -26.38 85.90
C GLY A 176 -4.99 -27.57 86.79
N THR A 177 -4.07 -27.92 87.69
CA THR A 177 -4.29 -28.51 89.02
C THR A 177 -3.01 -28.29 89.83
N PRO A 178 -2.98 -28.45 91.16
CA PRO A 178 -3.88 -27.99 92.23
C PRO A 178 -3.17 -26.98 93.16
N ILE A 179 -3.91 -26.40 94.09
CA ILE A 179 -3.37 -25.75 95.29
C ILE A 179 -3.02 -26.87 96.29
N PRO A 180 -1.77 -26.93 96.79
CA PRO A 180 -1.53 -27.37 98.16
C PRO A 180 -0.82 -26.26 98.93
N ASP A 181 -1.50 -25.79 99.96
CA ASP A 181 -0.90 -25.07 101.07
C ASP A 181 0.14 -25.96 101.74
N SER A 182 1.36 -25.45 101.95
CA SER A 182 2.08 -25.51 103.23
C SER A 182 3.58 -25.24 103.06
N SER A 183 3.99 -24.18 103.76
CA SER A 183 5.27 -23.94 104.43
C SER A 183 6.41 -24.99 104.32
N SER A 184 7.57 -24.53 103.88
CA SER A 184 8.88 -24.76 104.54
C SER A 184 9.93 -23.92 103.78
N SER A 185 10.57 -22.94 104.42
CA SER A 185 11.69 -23.07 105.37
C SER A 185 13.05 -23.20 104.66
N VAL A 186 13.74 -22.05 104.63
CA VAL A 186 15.19 -21.79 104.66
C VAL A 186 16.13 -22.34 103.57
N GLY A 187 16.99 -21.43 103.07
CA GLY A 187 18.16 -21.68 102.23
C GLY A 187 18.46 -20.42 101.40
N SER A 188 19.01 -19.33 101.94
CA SER A 188 20.43 -19.06 102.26
C SER A 188 21.42 -19.28 101.10
N GLY A 189 21.89 -18.14 100.57
CA GLY A 189 23.13 -17.96 99.79
C GLY A 189 22.95 -18.01 98.26
N GLU A 190 23.60 -17.21 97.41
CA GLU A 190 24.49 -16.06 97.55
C GLU A 190 24.77 -15.57 96.10
N PHE A 191 24.35 -14.35 95.75
CA PHE A 191 24.97 -13.46 94.74
C PHE A 191 25.42 -14.01 93.34
N THR A 192 24.50 -14.27 92.41
CA THR A 192 24.76 -14.27 90.94
C THR A 192 23.70 -13.58 90.06
N GLY A 193 22.49 -13.32 90.56
CA GLY A 193 21.38 -12.75 89.77
C GLY A 193 21.58 -11.33 89.24
N ILE A 194 22.60 -10.61 89.70
CA ILE A 194 22.94 -9.26 89.19
C ILE A 194 23.56 -9.33 87.79
N LYS A 195 24.34 -10.39 87.50
CA LYS A 195 24.96 -10.57 86.18
C LYS A 195 23.94 -11.00 85.13
N GLU A 196 23.06 -11.94 85.48
CA GLU A 196 21.98 -12.38 84.58
C GLU A 196 21.00 -11.24 84.24
N LEU A 197 20.72 -10.35 85.19
CA LEU A 197 19.89 -9.17 84.95
C LEU A 197 20.59 -8.14 84.04
N ASP A 198 21.90 -7.97 84.17
CA ASP A 198 22.72 -7.11 83.31
C ASP A 198 22.80 -7.69 81.88
N ASP A 199 22.99 -9.00 81.74
CA ASP A 199 22.98 -9.72 80.46
C ASP A 199 21.60 -9.57 79.76
N ILE A 200 20.49 -9.73 80.50
CA ILE A 200 19.14 -9.50 79.98
C ILE A 200 18.92 -8.03 79.59
N SER A 201 19.43 -7.07 80.37
CA SER A 201 19.33 -5.64 80.03
C SER A 201 20.10 -5.31 78.76
N GLN A 202 21.28 -5.91 78.57
CA GLN A 202 22.08 -5.78 77.37
C GLN A 202 21.38 -6.40 76.14
N GLU A 203 20.74 -7.56 76.30
CA GLU A 203 19.94 -8.19 75.24
C GLU A 203 18.72 -7.35 74.86
N ILE A 204 18.00 -6.76 75.83
CA ILE A 204 16.89 -5.83 75.55
C ILE A 204 17.40 -4.60 74.78
N ALA A 205 18.53 -4.03 75.17
CA ALA A 205 19.12 -2.89 74.47
C ALA A 205 19.57 -3.26 73.04
N GLN A 206 20.10 -4.47 72.85
CA GLN A 206 20.43 -5.01 71.54
C GLN A 206 19.18 -5.21 70.68
N LEU A 207 18.14 -5.86 71.20
CA LEU A 207 16.86 -6.07 70.52
C LEU A 207 16.18 -4.75 70.16
N GLN A 208 16.28 -3.73 71.00
CA GLN A 208 15.78 -2.38 70.68
C GLN A 208 16.54 -1.76 69.50
N ARG A 209 17.87 -1.93 69.43
CA ARG A 209 18.70 -1.45 68.32
C ARG A 209 18.38 -2.21 67.03
N GLU A 210 18.26 -3.53 67.10
CA GLU A 210 17.90 -4.39 65.97
C GLU A 210 16.49 -4.06 65.46
N LYS A 211 15.52 -3.88 66.35
CA LYS A 211 14.17 -3.42 66.00
C LYS A 211 14.22 -2.08 65.25
N TYR A 212 14.98 -1.11 65.76
CA TYR A 212 15.12 0.19 65.09
C TYR A 212 15.75 0.06 63.69
N SER A 213 16.77 -0.79 63.54
CA SER A 213 17.40 -1.09 62.24
C SER A 213 16.40 -1.73 61.27
N LEU A 214 15.65 -2.74 61.71
CA LEU A 214 14.64 -3.39 60.88
C LEU A 214 13.50 -2.44 60.50
N GLU A 215 13.06 -1.57 61.41
CA GLU A 215 12.06 -0.54 61.10
C GLU A 215 12.58 0.47 60.07
N GLN A 216 13.88 0.78 60.07
CA GLN A 216 14.50 1.59 59.04
C GLN A 216 14.56 0.86 57.70
N ASP A 217 15.02 -0.40 57.67
CA ASP A 217 15.09 -1.22 56.46
C ASP A 217 13.70 -1.41 55.82
N ILE A 218 12.66 -1.59 56.63
CA ILE A 218 11.27 -1.64 56.17
C ILE A 218 10.89 -0.34 55.49
N ARG A 219 11.18 0.82 56.10
CA ARG A 219 10.89 2.13 55.49
C ARG A 219 11.60 2.28 54.15
N GLU A 220 12.90 1.98 54.09
CA GLU A 220 13.69 2.07 52.86
C GLU A 220 13.14 1.14 51.76
N MET A 221 12.77 -0.10 52.12
CA MET A 221 12.15 -1.04 51.20
C MET A 221 10.77 -0.56 50.72
N GLU A 222 9.96 0.04 51.60
CA GLU A 222 8.68 0.63 51.22
C GLU A 222 8.86 1.81 50.26
N GLU A 223 9.88 2.66 50.44
CA GLU A 223 10.20 3.73 49.51
C GLU A 223 10.64 3.17 48.15
N ALA A 224 11.47 2.13 48.15
CA ALA A 224 11.89 1.45 46.94
C ALA A 224 10.70 0.83 46.18
N ILE A 225 9.76 0.21 46.89
CA ILE A 225 8.52 -0.31 46.30
C ILE A 225 7.68 0.82 45.70
N ARG A 226 7.54 1.96 46.38
CA ARG A 226 6.84 3.13 45.84
C ARG A 226 7.51 3.64 44.55
N HIS A 227 8.84 3.75 44.55
CA HIS A 227 9.58 4.19 43.37
C HIS A 227 9.42 3.22 42.19
N LYS A 228 9.57 1.91 42.43
CA LYS A 228 9.34 0.89 41.40
C LYS A 228 7.91 0.85 40.89
N SER A 229 6.93 1.10 41.75
CA SER A 229 5.53 1.21 41.35
C SER A 229 5.30 2.42 40.43
N ALA A 230 5.97 3.55 40.69
CA ALA A 230 5.92 4.73 39.83
C ALA A 230 6.59 4.49 38.47
N GLU A 231 7.76 3.85 38.43
CA GLU A 231 8.42 3.45 37.16
C GLU A 231 7.52 2.53 36.31
N VAL A 232 6.86 1.55 36.93
CA VAL A 232 5.92 0.65 36.23
C VAL A 232 4.73 1.42 35.69
N GLN A 233 4.19 2.39 36.43
CA GLN A 233 3.10 3.23 35.95
C GLN A 233 3.52 4.11 34.77
N GLU A 234 4.74 4.64 34.79
CA GLU A 234 5.29 5.42 33.67
C GLU A 234 5.45 4.55 32.42
N MET A 235 6.07 3.37 32.56
CA MET A 235 6.19 2.40 31.46
C MET A 235 4.83 1.97 30.92
N GLN A 236 3.82 1.81 31.77
CA GLN A 236 2.46 1.49 31.34
C GLN A 236 1.87 2.64 30.50
N ASN A 237 2.02 3.89 30.96
CA ASN A 237 1.54 5.05 30.20
C ASN A 237 2.26 5.17 28.85
N ASP A 238 3.56 4.86 28.80
CA ASP A 238 4.33 4.88 27.54
C ASP A 238 3.89 3.75 26.61
N MET A 239 3.66 2.55 27.13
CA MET A 239 3.12 1.44 26.34
C MET A 239 1.74 1.80 25.76
N ASP A 240 0.87 2.46 26.52
CA ASP A 240 -0.45 2.89 26.04
C ASP A 240 -0.34 3.97 24.95
N ARG A 241 0.61 4.91 25.08
CA ARG A 241 0.92 5.93 24.05
C ARG A 241 1.44 5.29 22.77
N GLU A 242 2.43 4.42 22.89
CA GLU A 242 3.01 3.70 21.74
C GLU A 242 1.97 2.80 21.06
N THR A 243 1.11 2.14 21.84
CA THR A 243 -0.01 1.34 21.30
C THR A 243 -0.95 2.21 20.47
N THR A 244 -1.29 3.42 20.94
CA THR A 244 -2.13 4.36 20.20
C THR A 244 -1.42 4.83 18.91
N SER A 245 -0.13 5.17 19.00
CA SER A 245 0.64 5.59 17.84
C SER A 245 0.74 4.48 16.78
N LEU A 246 0.88 3.22 17.18
CA LEU A 246 0.87 2.08 16.27
C LEU A 246 -0.48 1.89 15.57
N GLN A 247 -1.59 2.09 16.29
CA GLN A 247 -2.93 2.03 15.70
C GLN A 247 -3.14 3.11 14.64
N GLU A 248 -2.71 4.35 14.93
CA GLU A 248 -2.78 5.45 13.97
C GLU A 248 -1.91 5.17 12.74
N LEU A 249 -0.70 4.63 12.92
CA LEU A 249 0.18 4.29 11.81
C LEU A 249 -0.38 3.16 10.94
N GLU A 250 -1.00 2.14 11.55
CA GLU A 250 -1.66 1.07 10.78
C GLU A 250 -2.87 1.61 10.00
N ALA A 251 -3.63 2.55 10.57
CA ALA A 251 -4.70 3.22 9.84
C ALA A 251 -4.18 4.05 8.66
N HIS A 252 -3.09 4.80 8.85
CA HIS A 252 -2.43 5.53 7.77
C HIS A 252 -1.88 4.62 6.68
N LYS A 253 -1.34 3.46 7.05
CA LYS A 253 -0.89 2.44 6.10
C LYS A 253 -2.07 1.89 5.29
N GLN A 254 -3.22 1.66 5.92
CA GLN A 254 -4.41 1.20 5.21
C GLN A 254 -4.93 2.25 4.21
N ASP A 255 -5.03 3.52 4.62
CA ASP A 255 -5.44 4.61 3.72
C ASP A 255 -4.48 4.77 2.53
N ALA A 256 -3.17 4.67 2.78
CA ALA A 256 -2.17 4.68 1.72
C ALA A 256 -2.30 3.48 0.76
N GLN A 257 -2.64 2.30 1.29
CA GLN A 257 -2.88 1.10 0.48
C GLN A 257 -4.14 1.26 -0.39
N ASP A 258 -5.26 1.75 0.18
CA ASP A 258 -6.50 1.95 -0.56
C ASP A 258 -6.30 2.97 -1.70
N ARG A 259 -5.53 4.03 -1.45
CA ARG A 259 -5.15 5.01 -2.48
C ARG A 259 -4.24 4.42 -3.56
N LEU A 260 -3.33 3.51 -3.20
CA LEU A 260 -2.50 2.80 -4.16
C LEU A 260 -3.38 1.93 -5.07
N ASP A 261 -4.30 1.17 -4.49
CA ASP A 261 -5.21 0.30 -5.22
C ASP A 261 -6.12 1.11 -6.19
N GLU A 262 -6.57 2.29 -5.78
CA GLU A 262 -7.30 3.22 -6.67
C GLU A 262 -6.44 3.69 -7.85
N MET A 263 -5.20 4.10 -7.58
CA MET A 263 -4.25 4.50 -8.64
C MET A 263 -3.92 3.35 -9.58
N GLU A 264 -3.81 2.12 -9.07
CA GLU A 264 -3.63 0.93 -9.89
C GLU A 264 -4.85 0.67 -10.79
N GLN A 265 -6.07 0.81 -10.28
CA GLN A 265 -7.28 0.70 -11.11
C GLN A 265 -7.32 1.77 -12.21
N GLN A 266 -6.97 3.01 -11.88
CA GLN A 266 -6.88 4.09 -12.86
C GLN A 266 -5.83 3.79 -13.94
N LYS A 267 -4.67 3.28 -13.54
CA LYS A 267 -3.62 2.84 -14.47
C LYS A 267 -4.13 1.77 -15.43
N HIS A 268 -4.74 0.70 -14.91
CA HIS A 268 -5.27 -0.38 -15.75
C HIS A 268 -6.32 0.15 -16.74
N LYS A 269 -7.21 1.04 -16.30
CA LYS A 269 -8.19 1.67 -17.19
C LYS A 269 -7.55 2.47 -18.32
N LEU A 270 -6.49 3.23 -18.02
CA LEU A 270 -5.74 3.97 -19.04
C LEU A 270 -4.98 3.04 -19.99
N GLU A 271 -4.41 1.95 -19.47
CA GLU A 271 -3.76 0.91 -20.29
C GLU A 271 -4.75 0.25 -21.25
N ASP A 272 -5.96 -0.08 -20.78
CA ASP A 272 -7.03 -0.63 -21.64
C ASP A 272 -7.45 0.35 -22.73
N MET A 273 -7.68 1.63 -22.38
CA MET A 273 -8.00 2.67 -23.36
C MET A 273 -6.87 2.88 -24.38
N LEU A 274 -5.61 2.84 -23.93
CA LEU A 274 -4.45 2.98 -24.80
C LEU A 274 -4.35 1.81 -25.78
N ASN A 275 -4.58 0.58 -25.30
CA ASN A 275 -4.61 -0.62 -26.14
C ASN A 275 -5.74 -0.56 -27.19
N GLU A 276 -6.93 -0.09 -26.80
CA GLU A 276 -8.05 0.10 -27.73
C GLU A 276 -7.72 1.12 -28.83
N VAL A 277 -7.12 2.25 -28.47
CA VAL A 277 -6.68 3.26 -29.45
C VAL A 277 -5.60 2.72 -30.37
N HIS A 278 -4.60 2.01 -29.83
CA HIS A 278 -3.57 1.37 -30.65
C HIS A 278 -4.16 0.38 -31.65
N LEU A 279 -5.13 -0.44 -31.23
CA LEU A 279 -5.80 -1.39 -32.11
C LEU A 279 -6.54 -0.67 -33.24
N LYS A 280 -7.32 0.38 -32.94
CA LYS A 280 -8.01 1.19 -33.96
C LYS A 280 -7.03 1.84 -34.94
N CYS A 281 -5.94 2.43 -34.44
CA CYS A 281 -4.91 2.99 -35.31
C CYS A 281 -4.25 1.93 -36.20
N GLN A 282 -4.05 0.71 -35.70
CA GLN A 282 -3.52 -0.39 -36.49
C GLN A 282 -4.50 -0.82 -37.59
N GLU A 283 -5.79 -0.95 -37.27
CA GLU A 283 -6.85 -1.27 -38.24
C GLU A 283 -6.96 -0.21 -39.33
N GLU A 284 -6.96 1.08 -38.95
CA GLU A 284 -6.98 2.20 -39.89
C GLU A 284 -5.73 2.21 -40.78
N SER A 285 -4.54 1.93 -40.23
CA SER A 285 -3.31 1.83 -41.02
C SER A 285 -3.36 0.69 -42.03
N GLN A 286 -3.95 -0.46 -41.67
CA GLN A 286 -4.14 -1.58 -42.60
C GLN A 286 -5.14 -1.24 -43.71
N LEU A 287 -6.22 -0.54 -43.37
CA LEU A 287 -7.21 -0.08 -44.34
C LEU A 287 -6.59 0.91 -45.33
N ILE A 288 -5.82 1.89 -44.84
CA ILE A 288 -5.09 2.84 -45.69
C ILE A 288 -4.14 2.10 -46.63
N SER A 289 -3.37 1.12 -46.15
CA SER A 289 -2.47 0.33 -46.99
C SER A 289 -3.22 -0.43 -48.08
N THR A 290 -4.41 -0.97 -47.76
CA THR A 290 -5.24 -1.69 -48.71
C THR A 290 -5.79 -0.75 -49.79
N LEU A 291 -6.33 0.40 -49.38
CA LEU A 291 -6.84 1.42 -50.30
C LEU A 291 -5.73 1.99 -51.19
N GLN A 292 -4.53 2.21 -50.64
CA GLN A 292 -3.38 2.64 -51.44
C GLN A 292 -3.03 1.60 -52.51
N SER A 293 -2.96 0.31 -52.17
CA SER A 293 -2.71 -0.74 -53.17
C SER A 293 -3.81 -0.80 -54.23
N GLN A 294 -5.06 -0.58 -53.84
CA GLN A 294 -6.19 -0.55 -54.77
C GLN A 294 -6.11 0.64 -55.73
N ILE A 295 -5.78 1.83 -55.24
CA ILE A 295 -5.58 3.04 -56.06
C ILE A 295 -4.44 2.81 -57.06
N HIS A 296 -3.30 2.27 -56.63
CA HIS A 296 -2.17 2.00 -57.53
C HIS A 296 -2.54 1.00 -58.64
N SER A 297 -3.31 -0.04 -58.31
CA SER A 297 -3.81 -0.98 -59.31
C SER A 297 -4.74 -0.29 -60.31
N GLN A 298 -5.67 0.53 -59.81
CA GLN A 298 -6.61 1.26 -60.67
C GLN A 298 -5.91 2.29 -61.57
N GLU A 299 -4.90 3.00 -61.06
CA GLU A 299 -4.08 3.93 -61.83
C GLU A 299 -3.32 3.21 -62.95
N SER A 300 -2.74 2.04 -62.65
CA SER A 300 -2.07 1.21 -63.68
C SER A 300 -3.03 0.74 -64.76
N ASP A 301 -4.24 0.32 -64.40
CA ASP A 301 -5.25 -0.13 -65.37
C ASP A 301 -5.74 1.02 -66.25
N LEU A 302 -5.97 2.20 -65.67
CA LEU A 302 -6.34 3.39 -66.43
C LEU A 302 -5.23 3.83 -67.38
N GLN A 303 -3.97 3.78 -66.94
CA GLN A 303 -2.83 4.09 -67.79
C GLN A 303 -2.75 3.13 -69.00
N ASN A 304 -2.93 1.82 -68.76
CA ASN A 304 -2.97 0.84 -69.84
C ASN A 304 -4.10 1.12 -70.84
N GLN A 305 -5.29 1.47 -70.35
CA GLN A 305 -6.44 1.85 -71.20
C GLN A 305 -6.18 3.14 -71.98
N GLU A 306 -5.52 4.12 -71.38
CA GLU A 306 -5.14 5.37 -72.06
C GLU A 306 -4.14 5.10 -73.20
N GLU A 307 -3.16 4.22 -72.98
CA GLU A 307 -2.24 3.79 -74.03
C GLU A 307 -2.96 3.06 -75.18
N GLU A 308 -3.89 2.16 -74.87
CA GLU A 308 -4.70 1.46 -75.89
C GLU A 308 -5.56 2.45 -76.70
N LEU A 309 -6.21 3.40 -76.04
CA LEU A 309 -6.96 4.46 -76.72
C LEU A 309 -6.06 5.34 -77.58
N SER A 310 -4.84 5.65 -77.12
CA SER A 310 -3.87 6.42 -77.90
C SER A 310 -3.44 5.67 -79.16
N ARG A 311 -3.20 4.35 -79.06
CA ARG A 311 -2.88 3.49 -80.22
C ARG A 311 -4.05 3.44 -81.21
N ALA A 312 -5.27 3.23 -80.72
CA ALA A 312 -6.47 3.20 -81.56
C ALA A 312 -6.72 4.52 -82.30
N LYS A 313 -6.49 5.67 -81.63
CA LYS A 313 -6.55 7.00 -82.26
C LYS A 313 -5.52 7.15 -83.39
N ALA A 314 -4.28 6.75 -83.15
CA ALA A 314 -3.23 6.81 -84.16
C ALA A 314 -3.56 5.94 -85.39
N ASP A 315 -4.13 4.75 -85.18
CA ASP A 315 -4.60 3.90 -86.27
C ASP A 315 -5.77 4.52 -87.05
N LEU A 316 -6.73 5.16 -86.35
CA LEU A 316 -7.82 5.87 -87.00
C LEU A 316 -7.32 7.03 -87.86
N ASP A 317 -6.37 7.82 -87.35
CA ASP A 317 -5.77 8.94 -88.08
C ASP A 317 -5.03 8.45 -89.33
N ARG A 318 -4.31 7.32 -89.21
CA ARG A 318 -3.66 6.66 -90.34
C ARG A 318 -4.69 6.21 -91.39
N LEU A 319 -5.75 5.55 -90.97
CA LEU A 319 -6.82 5.11 -91.88
C LEU A 319 -7.51 6.29 -92.57
N HIS A 320 -7.80 7.39 -91.87
CA HIS A 320 -8.33 8.62 -92.49
C HIS A 320 -7.35 9.25 -93.48
N GLN A 321 -6.04 9.12 -93.27
CA GLN A 321 -5.04 9.57 -94.24
C GLN A 321 -5.03 8.68 -95.49
N GLU A 322 -5.11 7.36 -95.31
CA GLU A 322 -5.25 6.39 -96.40
C GLU A 322 -6.55 6.63 -97.19
N GLU A 323 -7.68 6.86 -96.53
CA GLU A 323 -8.97 7.20 -97.15
C GLU A 323 -8.84 8.45 -98.02
N ARG A 324 -8.27 9.55 -97.49
CA ARG A 324 -8.04 10.78 -98.26
C ARG A 324 -7.13 10.56 -99.47
N GLN A 325 -6.09 9.71 -99.35
CA GLN A 325 -5.22 9.39 -100.48
C GLN A 325 -5.97 8.61 -101.57
N LEU A 326 -6.79 7.63 -101.18
CA LEU A 326 -7.61 6.86 -102.10
C LEU A 326 -8.66 7.74 -102.79
N GLU A 327 -9.31 8.65 -102.05
CA GLU A 327 -10.26 9.63 -102.60
C GLU A 327 -9.60 10.54 -103.64
N GLN A 328 -8.40 11.05 -103.37
CA GLN A 328 -7.64 11.86 -104.33
C GLN A 328 -7.29 11.06 -105.59
N SER A 329 -6.84 9.80 -105.43
CA SER A 329 -6.55 8.92 -106.56
C SER A 329 -7.80 8.61 -107.38
N LEU A 330 -8.94 8.38 -106.73
CA LEU A 330 -10.22 8.14 -107.40
C LEU A 330 -10.67 9.39 -108.18
N ALA A 331 -10.56 10.58 -107.58
CA ALA A 331 -10.88 11.85 -108.23
C ALA A 331 -9.99 12.09 -109.46
N ALA A 332 -8.68 11.86 -109.34
CA ALA A 332 -7.75 11.95 -110.46
C ALA A 332 -8.10 10.94 -111.57
N GLY A 333 -8.40 9.69 -111.21
CA GLY A 333 -8.84 8.66 -112.15
C GLY A 333 -10.14 9.04 -112.88
N LYS A 334 -11.09 9.67 -112.17
CA LYS A 334 -12.33 10.16 -112.78
C LYS A 334 -12.07 11.27 -113.81
N ILE A 335 -11.20 12.23 -113.50
CA ILE A 335 -10.81 13.30 -114.44
C ILE A 335 -10.12 12.73 -115.68
N GLN A 336 -9.23 11.73 -115.50
CA GLN A 336 -8.60 11.04 -116.62
C GLN A 336 -9.64 10.34 -117.51
N LEU A 337 -10.61 9.65 -116.90
CA LEU A 337 -11.69 8.98 -117.62
C LEU A 337 -12.54 9.97 -118.43
N GLU A 338 -12.92 11.11 -117.83
CA GLU A 338 -13.66 12.18 -118.53
C GLU A 338 -12.87 12.76 -119.71
N THR A 339 -11.55 12.90 -119.55
CA THR A 339 -10.64 13.35 -120.62
C THR A 339 -10.63 12.34 -121.78
N ILE A 340 -10.50 11.05 -121.49
CA ILE A 340 -10.54 9.99 -122.51
C ILE A 340 -11.88 9.97 -123.22
N ILE A 341 -13.00 10.03 -122.49
CA ILE A 341 -14.35 10.09 -123.07
C ILE A 341 -14.49 11.29 -124.02
N SER A 342 -13.98 12.46 -123.63
CA SER A 342 -14.02 13.67 -124.46
C SER A 342 -13.18 13.51 -125.73
N SER A 343 -11.98 12.92 -125.62
CA SER A 343 -11.15 12.64 -126.79
C SER A 343 -11.81 11.63 -127.75
N LEU A 344 -12.43 10.56 -127.23
CA LEU A 344 -13.17 9.59 -128.01
C LEU A 344 -14.34 10.25 -128.75
N LYS A 345 -15.11 11.11 -128.08
CA LYS A 345 -16.19 11.88 -128.73
C LYS A 345 -15.68 12.75 -129.86
N SER A 346 -14.58 13.49 -129.64
CA SER A 346 -13.94 14.31 -130.68
C SER A 346 -13.53 13.46 -131.88
N THR A 347 -12.83 12.34 -131.65
CA THR A 347 -12.45 11.43 -132.74
C THR A 347 -13.66 10.83 -133.46
N GLN A 348 -14.75 10.54 -132.74
CA GLN A 348 -15.99 10.03 -133.33
C GLN A 348 -16.69 11.09 -134.18
N GLU A 349 -16.69 12.36 -133.75
CA GLU A 349 -17.19 13.50 -134.52
C GLU A 349 -16.36 13.71 -135.79
N GLU A 350 -15.03 13.66 -135.69
CA GLU A 350 -14.12 13.72 -136.86
C GLU A 350 -14.42 12.58 -137.85
N ILE A 351 -14.55 11.34 -137.37
CA ILE A 351 -14.92 10.18 -138.20
C ILE A 351 -16.28 10.44 -138.89
N ASN A 352 -17.28 10.93 -138.15
CA ASN A 352 -18.59 11.23 -138.71
C ASN A 352 -18.50 12.31 -139.78
N GLN A 353 -17.69 13.36 -139.58
CA GLN A 353 -17.52 14.45 -140.54
C GLN A 353 -16.82 13.96 -141.82
N VAL A 354 -15.79 13.11 -141.70
CA VAL A 354 -15.16 12.45 -142.86
C VAL A 354 -16.14 11.55 -143.60
N ARG A 355 -16.99 10.80 -142.90
CA ARG A 355 -18.04 9.96 -143.53
C ARG A 355 -19.05 10.81 -144.30
N VAL A 356 -19.51 11.93 -143.74
CA VAL A 356 -20.41 12.86 -144.45
C VAL A 356 -19.72 13.46 -145.68
N GLY A 357 -18.45 13.87 -145.56
CA GLY A 357 -17.66 14.36 -146.68
C GLY A 357 -17.55 13.33 -147.81
N LEU A 358 -17.25 12.08 -147.47
CA LEU A 358 -17.23 10.97 -148.44
C LEU A 358 -18.60 10.75 -149.11
N CYS A 359 -19.70 10.84 -148.37
CA CYS A 359 -21.07 10.75 -148.92
C CYS A 359 -21.48 11.91 -149.84
N LEU A 360 -20.77 13.04 -149.82
CA LEU A 360 -21.00 14.15 -150.77
C LEU A 360 -20.17 14.00 -152.05
N TYR A 361 -19.14 13.15 -152.03
CA TYR A 361 -18.24 12.89 -153.17
C TYR A 361 -18.65 11.69 -154.03
N PHE A 362 -19.45 10.77 -153.48
CA PHE A 362 -20.08 9.65 -154.17
C PHE A 362 -21.57 9.93 -154.35
#